data_AF-A0A7U7GFQ4-F1
#
_entry.id   AF-A0A7U7GFQ4-F1
#
_cell.length_a   1.000
_cell.length_b   1.000
_cell.length_c   1.000
_cell.angle_alpha   90.00
_cell.angle_beta   90.00
_cell.angle_gamma   90.00
#
_symmetry.space_group_name_H-M   'P 1'
#
loop_
_entity.id
_entity.type
_entity.pdbx_description
1 polymer ?
#
loop_
_entity_poly.entity_id
_entity_poly.type
_entity_poly.pdbx_seq_one_letter_code
_entity_poly.pdbx_strand_id
1 'polypeptide(L)'
;MKVTELAKKLGVHRTTVTLWIKQGIIPATRTPGGKHIIGSAEELKAWQEPLTNNAALYLYYPLPETLDTESEVTKLRFFAEANGFTIDETVIEGSSHDQYLRKQLLRLLSKPTLRTILTTRQSLPHGWKFMSTALAAAGRRLIIADAEKHHEREYRWQSHQTR
;
A
#
# COMPACT_ATOMS: atom_id res chain seq x y z
N MET A 1 25.73 -3.31 7.89
CA MET A 1 26.04 -4.52 8.69
C MET A 1 25.90 -5.80 7.87
N LYS A 2 26.56 -6.89 8.28
CA LYS A 2 26.43 -8.21 7.63
C LYS A 2 25.12 -8.90 8.05
N VAL A 3 24.63 -9.83 7.22
CA VAL A 3 23.46 -10.67 7.52
C VAL A 3 23.57 -11.37 8.88
N THR A 4 24.75 -11.90 9.19
CA THR A 4 25.02 -12.59 10.46
C THR A 4 24.99 -11.65 11.67
N GLU A 5 25.37 -10.39 11.50
CA GLU A 5 25.31 -9.38 12.56
C GLU A 5 23.87 -8.98 12.85
N LEU A 6 23.07 -8.74 11.81
CA LEU A 6 21.64 -8.45 11.98
C LEU A 6 20.90 -9.64 12.59
N ALA A 7 21.20 -10.86 12.16
CA ALA A 7 20.59 -12.08 12.71
C ALA A 7 20.81 -12.20 14.23
N LYS A 8 22.05 -11.96 14.69
CA LYS A 8 22.38 -11.93 16.13
C LYS A 8 21.62 -10.83 16.86
N LYS A 9 21.57 -9.62 16.30
CA LYS A 9 20.88 -8.47 16.91
C LYS A 9 19.38 -8.70 17.07
N LEU A 10 18.75 -9.39 16.11
CA LEU A 10 17.32 -9.69 16.11
C LEU A 10 16.97 -11.02 16.81
N GLY A 11 17.97 -11.81 17.23
CA GLY A 11 17.73 -13.12 17.84
C GLY A 11 17.14 -14.16 16.88
N VAL A 12 17.38 -14.02 15.57
CA VAL A 12 16.85 -14.94 14.53
C VAL A 12 17.98 -15.67 13.82
N HIS A 13 17.66 -16.77 13.13
CA HIS A 13 18.66 -17.48 12.32
C HIS A 13 19.00 -16.71 11.03
N ARG A 14 20.24 -16.85 10.55
CA ARG A 14 20.74 -16.13 9.36
C ARG A 14 19.90 -16.38 8.09
N THR A 15 19.32 -17.58 7.94
CA THR A 15 18.46 -17.88 6.78
C THR A 15 17.18 -17.07 6.79
N THR A 16 16.63 -16.75 7.95
CA THR A 16 15.45 -15.88 8.09
C THR A 16 15.76 -14.49 7.55
N VAL A 17 16.90 -13.92 7.92
CA VAL A 17 17.33 -12.61 7.41
C VAL A 17 17.57 -12.65 5.89
N THR A 18 18.22 -13.70 5.37
CA THR A 18 18.40 -13.87 3.92
C THR A 18 17.06 -14.01 3.18
N LEU A 19 16.07 -14.68 3.78
CA LEU A 19 14.73 -14.81 3.22
C LEU A 19 14.04 -13.45 3.16
N TRP A 20 14.10 -12.66 4.23
CA TRP A 20 13.55 -11.31 4.27
C TRP A 20 14.19 -10.37 3.26
N ILE A 21 15.49 -10.51 3.00
CA ILE A 21 16.18 -9.77 1.92
C ILE A 21 15.63 -10.19 0.55
N LYS A 22 15.48 -11.50 0.29
CA LYS A 22 14.91 -12.00 -0.97
C LYS A 22 13.46 -11.56 -1.19
N GLN A 23 12.70 -11.43 -0.11
CA GLN A 23 11.32 -10.94 -0.13
C GLN A 23 11.22 -9.41 -0.20
N GLY A 24 12.35 -8.69 -0.17
CA GLY A 24 12.38 -7.23 -0.18
C GLY A 24 11.93 -6.57 1.12
N ILE A 25 11.75 -7.34 2.20
CA ILE A 25 11.38 -6.84 3.54
C ILE A 25 12.54 -6.07 4.16
N ILE A 26 13.77 -6.55 3.95
CA ILE A 26 14.99 -5.89 4.40
C ILE A 26 15.77 -5.43 3.17
N PRO A 27 16.04 -4.13 3.02
CA PRO A 27 16.92 -3.63 1.97
C PRO A 27 18.35 -4.14 2.18
N ALA A 28 18.96 -4.68 1.13
CA ALA A 28 20.36 -5.03 1.15
C ALA A 28 20.98 -4.87 -0.24
N THR A 29 22.22 -4.40 -0.28
CA THR A 29 23.01 -4.29 -1.50
C THR A 29 23.92 -5.49 -1.64
N ARG A 30 24.10 -6.01 -2.85
CA ARG A 30 25.05 -7.09 -3.11
C ARG A 30 26.44 -6.52 -3.35
N THR A 31 27.44 -7.08 -2.69
CA THR A 31 28.85 -6.78 -2.99
C THR A 31 29.27 -7.44 -4.30
N PRO A 32 30.37 -6.99 -4.92
CA PRO A 32 30.98 -7.69 -6.06
C PRO A 32 31.28 -9.17 -5.76
N GLY A 33 31.58 -9.51 -4.50
CA GLY A 33 31.77 -10.89 -4.03
C GLY A 33 30.48 -11.66 -3.70
N GLY A 34 29.31 -11.13 -4.08
CA GLY A 34 28.02 -11.81 -3.99
C GLY A 34 27.37 -11.83 -2.59
N LYS A 35 27.97 -11.20 -1.58
CA LYS A 35 27.43 -11.14 -0.21
C LYS A 35 26.44 -9.97 -0.07
N HIS A 36 25.42 -10.13 0.77
CA HIS A 36 24.48 -9.06 1.11
C HIS A 36 25.08 -8.16 2.21
N ILE A 37 25.13 -6.87 1.96
CA ILE A 37 25.37 -5.83 2.96
C ILE A 37 24.03 -5.13 3.21
N ILE A 38 23.59 -5.20 4.46
CA ILE A 38 22.41 -4.48 4.94
C ILE A 38 22.89 -3.10 5.37
N GLY A 39 22.06 -2.07 5.21
CA GLY A 39 22.39 -0.72 5.65
C GLY A 39 22.77 -0.61 7.14
N SER A 40 23.33 0.53 7.55
CA SER A 40 23.63 0.88 8.93
C SER A 40 22.38 0.78 9.82
N ALA A 41 22.58 0.83 11.15
CA ALA A 41 21.44 0.88 12.06
C ALA A 41 20.62 2.17 11.87
N GLU A 42 21.24 3.29 11.47
CA GLU A 42 20.55 4.50 11.04
C GLU A 42 19.84 4.34 9.70
N GLU A 43 20.35 3.56 8.75
CA GLU A 43 19.64 3.29 7.48
C GLU A 43 18.46 2.33 7.71
N LEU A 44 18.62 1.30 8.55
CA LEU A 44 17.51 0.44 8.97
C LEU A 44 16.50 1.18 9.85
N LYS A 45 16.99 2.12 10.69
CA LYS A 45 16.12 3.05 11.40
C LYS A 45 15.48 4.03 10.43
N ALA A 46 16.13 4.56 9.40
CA ALA A 46 15.48 5.40 8.40
C ALA A 46 14.33 4.61 7.73
N TRP A 47 14.51 3.31 7.49
CA TRP A 47 13.42 2.41 7.08
C TRP A 47 12.29 2.21 8.13
N GLN A 48 12.53 2.50 9.42
CA GLN A 48 11.56 2.42 10.53
C GLN A 48 11.07 3.80 11.06
N GLU A 49 11.85 4.85 10.87
CA GLU A 49 11.65 6.28 11.15
C GLU A 49 10.76 6.83 10.03
N PRO A 50 10.05 7.96 10.23
CA PRO A 50 8.94 8.35 9.37
C PRO A 50 9.45 8.89 8.03
N LEU A 51 9.84 7.99 7.12
CA LEU A 51 10.15 8.34 5.74
C LEU A 51 8.83 8.55 5.00
N THR A 52 8.52 9.84 4.89
CA THR A 52 7.60 10.51 3.98
C THR A 52 6.14 10.08 4.07
N ASN A 53 5.24 11.06 3.94
CA ASN A 53 3.83 10.80 3.66
C ASN A 53 3.69 10.33 2.20
N ASN A 54 4.48 9.34 1.78
CA ASN A 54 4.47 8.89 0.41
C ASN A 54 3.23 8.06 0.12
N ALA A 55 2.62 8.36 -1.02
CA ALA A 55 1.42 7.70 -1.47
C ALA A 55 1.48 7.37 -2.96
N ALA A 56 0.84 6.28 -3.34
CA ALA A 56 0.49 6.05 -4.74
C ALA A 56 -0.99 6.36 -4.93
N LEU A 57 -1.31 6.98 -6.06
CA LEU A 57 -2.68 7.07 -6.53
C LEU A 57 -3.01 5.80 -7.32
N TYR A 58 -4.15 5.19 -7.01
CA TYR A 58 -4.67 4.06 -7.76
C TYR A 58 -6.10 4.35 -8.22
N LEU A 59 -6.35 4.22 -9.52
CA LEU A 59 -7.67 4.26 -10.13
C LEU A 59 -7.91 3.00 -10.95
N TYR A 60 -9.14 2.49 -10.87
CA TYR A 60 -9.59 1.38 -11.69
C TYR A 60 -10.91 1.71 -12.36
N TYR A 61 -11.04 1.35 -13.63
CA TYR A 61 -12.32 1.40 -14.35
C TYR A 61 -12.56 0.09 -15.13
N PRO A 62 -13.78 -0.45 -15.11
CA PRO A 62 -14.13 -1.61 -15.92
C PRO A 62 -14.27 -1.19 -17.39
N LEU A 63 -13.72 -1.97 -18.32
CA LEU A 63 -13.97 -1.74 -19.75
C LEU A 63 -15.29 -2.44 -20.15
N PRO A 64 -16.11 -1.84 -21.04
CA PRO A 64 -15.79 -0.72 -21.92
C PRO A 64 -16.16 0.67 -21.37
N GLU A 65 -16.38 0.82 -20.06
CA GLU A 65 -16.73 2.11 -19.48
C GLU A 65 -15.60 3.12 -19.66
N THR A 66 -15.97 4.41 -19.78
CA THR A 66 -15.02 5.52 -19.83
C THR A 66 -15.00 6.22 -18.49
N LEU A 67 -13.80 6.51 -18.00
CA LEU A 67 -13.57 7.31 -16.81
C LEU A 67 -12.81 8.57 -17.25
N ASP A 68 -13.25 9.75 -16.80
CA ASP A 68 -12.43 10.96 -16.88
C ASP A 68 -11.28 10.84 -15.88
N THR A 69 -10.22 10.16 -16.32
CA THR A 69 -9.08 9.84 -15.47
C THR A 69 -8.31 11.09 -15.06
N GLU A 70 -8.30 12.14 -15.88
CA GLU A 70 -7.58 13.37 -15.57
C GLU A 70 -8.24 14.13 -14.42
N SER A 71 -9.57 14.27 -14.47
CA SER A 71 -10.34 14.89 -13.40
C SER A 71 -10.22 14.10 -12.09
N GLU A 72 -10.34 12.78 -12.14
CA GLU A 72 -10.23 11.92 -10.95
C GLU A 72 -8.81 11.93 -10.33
N VAL A 73 -7.77 11.87 -11.15
CA VAL A 73 -6.38 12.02 -10.66
C VAL A 73 -6.18 13.39 -10.03
N THR A 74 -6.72 14.45 -10.64
CA THR A 74 -6.60 15.82 -10.13
C THR A 74 -7.25 15.95 -8.76
N LYS A 75 -8.48 15.44 -8.58
CA LYS A 75 -9.16 15.42 -7.26
C LYS A 75 -8.35 14.66 -6.21
N LEU A 76 -7.83 13.49 -6.57
CA LEU A 76 -7.00 12.70 -5.66
C LEU A 76 -5.68 13.38 -5.30
N ARG A 77 -5.06 14.11 -6.25
CA ARG A 77 -3.85 14.91 -5.98
C ARG A 77 -4.15 16.07 -5.04
N PHE A 78 -5.23 16.81 -5.26
CA PHE A 78 -5.65 17.86 -4.33
C PHE A 78 -5.90 17.31 -2.92
N PHE A 79 -6.61 16.18 -2.81
CA PHE A 79 -6.80 15.51 -1.53
C PHE A 79 -5.46 15.10 -0.90
N ALA A 80 -4.54 14.55 -1.70
CA ALA A 80 -3.23 14.13 -1.23
C ALA A 80 -2.43 15.31 -0.66
N GLU A 81 -2.33 16.40 -1.43
CA GLU A 81 -1.62 17.62 -1.04
C GLU A 81 -2.21 18.25 0.22
N ALA A 82 -3.54 18.35 0.29
CA ALA A 82 -4.25 18.89 1.47
C ALA A 82 -4.01 18.07 2.75
N ASN A 83 -3.72 16.77 2.61
CA ASN A 83 -3.41 15.87 3.72
C ASN A 83 -1.90 15.65 3.90
N GLY A 84 -1.07 16.44 3.22
CA GLY A 84 0.39 16.42 3.36
C GLY A 84 1.06 15.20 2.74
N PHE A 85 0.40 14.49 1.82
CA PHE A 85 0.98 13.36 1.08
C PHE A 85 1.80 13.81 -0.13
N THR A 86 2.93 13.14 -0.35
CA THR A 86 3.72 13.24 -1.58
C THR A 86 3.40 12.05 -2.49
N ILE A 87 3.01 12.33 -3.73
CA ILE A 87 2.64 11.28 -4.69
C ILE A 87 3.89 10.74 -5.41
N ASP A 88 4.26 9.50 -5.11
CA ASP A 88 5.40 8.81 -5.73
C ASP A 88 5.03 8.22 -7.10
N GLU A 89 3.78 7.76 -7.24
CA GLU A 89 3.33 7.08 -8.44
C GLU A 89 1.81 7.28 -8.64
N THR A 90 1.38 7.37 -9.90
CA THR A 90 -0.04 7.34 -10.28
C THR A 90 -0.28 6.16 -11.19
N VAL A 91 -1.23 5.30 -10.82
CA VAL A 91 -1.58 4.08 -11.54
C VAL A 91 -3.05 4.14 -11.93
N ILE A 92 -3.30 4.01 -13.22
CA ILE A 92 -4.63 3.91 -13.80
C ILE A 92 -4.72 2.54 -14.49
N GLU A 93 -5.73 1.74 -14.13
CA GLU A 93 -5.90 0.38 -14.62
C GLU A 93 -7.31 0.18 -15.20
N GLY A 94 -7.38 -0.28 -16.46
CA GLY A 94 -8.63 -0.65 -17.13
C GLY A 94 -8.61 -2.12 -17.56
N SER A 95 -9.70 -2.86 -17.36
CA SER A 95 -9.80 -4.28 -17.78
C SER A 95 -11.23 -4.68 -18.14
N SER A 96 -11.39 -5.43 -19.24
CA SER A 96 -12.67 -5.96 -19.74
C SER A 96 -12.91 -7.42 -19.39
N HIS A 97 -11.85 -8.24 -19.30
CA HIS A 97 -11.96 -9.71 -19.31
C HIS A 97 -11.48 -10.39 -18.04
N ASP A 98 -10.80 -9.66 -17.14
CA ASP A 98 -10.30 -10.24 -15.91
C ASP A 98 -10.15 -9.17 -14.82
N GLN A 99 -11.24 -8.93 -14.08
CA GLN A 99 -11.24 -8.02 -12.94
C GLN A 99 -10.40 -8.56 -11.77
N TYR A 100 -10.03 -9.84 -11.79
CA TYR A 100 -9.43 -10.53 -10.64
C TYR A 100 -7.92 -10.35 -10.56
N LEU A 101 -7.23 -10.21 -11.70
CA LEU A 101 -5.78 -10.13 -11.67
C LEU A 101 -5.24 -8.79 -11.17
N ARG A 102 -5.98 -7.68 -11.37
CA ARG A 102 -5.62 -6.28 -11.02
C ARG A 102 -4.11 -6.09 -10.84
N LYS A 103 -3.35 -6.37 -11.91
CA LYS A 103 -1.90 -6.62 -11.83
C LYS A 103 -1.17 -5.40 -11.29
N GLN A 104 -1.67 -4.21 -11.62
CA GLN A 104 -1.07 -2.97 -11.14
C GLN A 104 -1.37 -2.71 -9.67
N LEU A 105 -2.59 -3.02 -9.20
CA LEU A 105 -2.90 -3.01 -7.77
C LEU A 105 -2.02 -3.99 -7.00
N LEU A 106 -1.90 -5.23 -7.48
CA LEU A 106 -1.02 -6.23 -6.86
C LEU A 106 0.44 -5.76 -6.80
N ARG A 107 0.92 -5.09 -7.85
CA ARG A 107 2.26 -4.49 -7.85
C ARG A 107 2.42 -3.42 -6.76
N LEU A 108 1.45 -2.52 -6.58
CA LEU A 108 1.47 -1.52 -5.50
C LEU A 108 1.43 -2.18 -4.11
N LEU A 109 0.60 -3.21 -3.94
CA LEU A 109 0.53 -3.99 -2.70
C LEU A 109 1.83 -4.73 -2.40
N SER A 110 2.58 -5.13 -3.42
CA SER A 110 3.84 -5.86 -3.27
C SER A 110 5.04 -4.94 -2.96
N LYS A 111 4.88 -3.61 -3.07
CA LYS A 111 5.92 -2.62 -2.74
C LYS A 111 5.91 -2.28 -1.24
N PRO A 112 6.85 -2.79 -0.42
CA PRO A 112 6.88 -2.50 1.01
C PRO A 112 7.23 -1.04 1.33
N THR A 113 7.92 -0.35 0.42
CA THR A 113 8.27 1.08 0.53
C THR A 113 7.07 2.00 0.39
N LEU A 114 5.96 1.52 -0.16
CA LEU A 114 4.76 2.30 -0.38
C LEU A 114 3.83 2.17 0.83
N ARG A 115 3.85 3.15 1.75
CA ARG A 115 3.00 3.09 2.95
C ARG A 115 1.55 3.40 2.68
N THR A 116 1.24 4.28 1.73
CA THR A 116 -0.14 4.72 1.49
C THR A 116 -0.56 4.43 0.05
N ILE A 117 -1.74 3.85 -0.12
CA ILE A 117 -2.45 3.81 -1.40
C ILE A 117 -3.67 4.70 -1.25
N LEU A 118 -3.73 5.76 -2.05
CA LEU A 118 -4.86 6.68 -2.17
C LEU A 118 -5.70 6.27 -3.38
N THR A 119 -7.00 6.12 -3.17
CA THR A 119 -7.90 5.62 -4.22
C THR A 119 -9.33 6.08 -4.00
N THR A 120 -10.22 5.73 -4.92
CA THR A 120 -11.67 5.94 -4.80
C THR A 120 -12.38 4.65 -4.43
N ARG A 121 -13.59 4.76 -3.86
CA ARG A 121 -14.35 3.58 -3.45
C ARG A 121 -14.68 2.65 -4.63
N GLN A 122 -14.94 3.24 -5.79
CA GLN A 122 -15.29 2.56 -7.04
C GLN A 122 -14.09 1.80 -7.62
N SER A 123 -12.88 2.32 -7.41
CA SER A 123 -11.65 1.68 -7.86
C SER A 123 -11.30 0.42 -7.08
N LEU A 124 -11.98 0.09 -5.98
CA LEU A 124 -11.63 -1.02 -5.12
C LEU A 124 -12.38 -2.32 -5.44
N PRO A 125 -11.72 -3.49 -5.37
CA PRO A 125 -12.39 -4.77 -5.56
C PRO A 125 -13.30 -5.11 -4.38
N HIS A 126 -14.16 -6.10 -4.59
CA HIS A 126 -14.82 -6.79 -3.48
C HIS A 126 -13.77 -7.33 -2.49
N GLY A 127 -14.07 -7.26 -1.20
CA GLY A 127 -13.12 -7.70 -0.15
C GLY A 127 -12.01 -6.71 0.19
N TRP A 128 -12.03 -5.46 -0.33
CA TRP A 128 -11.04 -4.44 0.00
C TRP A 128 -10.86 -4.19 1.51
N LYS A 129 -11.88 -4.48 2.35
CA LYS A 129 -11.78 -4.40 3.82
C LYS A 129 -10.71 -5.36 4.37
N PHE A 130 -10.59 -6.57 3.82
CA PHE A 130 -9.53 -7.51 4.21
C PHE A 130 -8.14 -6.96 3.81
N MET A 131 -8.05 -6.40 2.60
CA MET A 131 -6.82 -5.75 2.11
C MET A 131 -6.42 -4.55 2.98
N SER A 132 -7.38 -3.68 3.34
CA SER A 132 -7.16 -2.54 4.23
C SER A 132 -6.67 -3.00 5.61
N THR A 133 -7.29 -4.04 6.17
CA THR A 133 -6.90 -4.62 7.47
C THR A 133 -5.49 -5.22 7.42
N ALA A 134 -5.16 -5.96 6.36
CA ALA A 134 -3.83 -6.53 6.17
C ALA A 134 -2.75 -5.46 5.99
N LEU A 135 -3.04 -4.39 5.24
CA LEU A 135 -2.15 -3.24 5.11
C LEU A 135 -1.93 -2.57 6.47
N ALA A 136 -3.00 -2.33 7.23
CA ALA A 136 -2.92 -1.73 8.57
C ALA A 136 -2.04 -2.55 9.53
N ALA A 137 -2.21 -3.89 9.54
CA ALA A 137 -1.37 -4.79 10.31
C ALA A 137 0.11 -4.74 9.90
N ALA A 138 0.39 -4.42 8.63
CA ALA A 138 1.75 -4.23 8.10
C ALA A 138 2.28 -2.78 8.26
N GLY A 139 1.58 -1.90 8.98
CA GLY A 139 1.96 -0.50 9.15
C GLY A 139 1.77 0.37 7.89
N ARG A 140 0.92 -0.10 6.96
CA ARG A 140 0.56 0.55 5.70
C ARG A 140 -0.92 0.95 5.74
N ARG A 141 -1.37 1.79 4.81
CA ARG A 141 -2.71 2.36 4.80
C ARG A 141 -3.29 2.34 3.39
N LEU A 142 -4.58 2.03 3.33
CA LEU A 142 -5.43 2.28 2.17
C LEU A 142 -6.36 3.42 2.53
N ILE A 143 -6.25 4.55 1.83
CA ILE A 143 -7.07 5.73 2.06
C ILE A 143 -8.02 5.89 0.88
N ILE A 144 -9.30 6.01 1.20
CA ILE A 144 -10.37 6.20 0.24
C ILE A 144 -10.78 7.67 0.34
N ALA A 145 -10.47 8.47 -0.68
CA ALA A 145 -10.70 9.92 -0.65
C ALA A 145 -12.19 10.29 -0.76
N ASP A 146 -13.04 9.37 -1.20
CA ASP A 146 -14.47 9.57 -1.46
C ASP A 146 -15.37 9.24 -0.25
N ALA A 147 -14.85 9.34 0.98
CA ALA A 147 -15.55 8.87 2.18
C ALA A 147 -16.64 9.83 2.73
N GLU A 148 -17.05 10.85 1.98
CA GLU A 148 -18.11 11.81 2.40
C GLU A 148 -19.51 11.56 1.81
N LYS A 149 -19.85 10.36 1.30
CA LYS A 149 -21.23 10.10 0.83
C LYS A 149 -21.96 8.85 1.33
N HIS A 150 -21.50 8.15 2.37
CA HIS A 150 -22.25 6.99 2.90
C HIS A 150 -22.25 6.81 4.43
N HIS A 151 -22.25 7.89 5.21
CA HIS A 151 -22.67 7.86 6.62
C HIS A 151 -24.13 8.30 6.77
N GLU A 152 -25.10 7.61 6.15
CA GLU A 152 -26.52 7.86 6.50
C GLU A 152 -27.55 6.76 6.19
N ARG A 153 -27.18 5.53 5.77
CA ARG A 153 -28.19 4.51 5.42
C ARG A 153 -28.11 3.15 6.09
N GLU A 154 -27.23 2.96 7.07
CA GLU A 154 -27.07 1.63 7.72
C GLU A 154 -27.24 1.64 9.24
N TYR A 155 -28.04 2.57 9.79
CA TYR A 155 -28.53 2.53 11.18
C TYR A 155 -30.06 2.69 11.30
N ARG A 156 -30.83 2.36 10.26
CA ARG A 156 -32.31 2.41 10.30
C ARG A 156 -32.99 1.05 10.47
N TRP A 157 -32.24 -0.01 10.76
CA TRP A 157 -32.78 -1.37 10.93
C TRP A 157 -32.73 -1.95 12.36
N GLN A 158 -32.35 -1.16 13.37
CA GLN A 158 -32.39 -1.62 14.78
C GLN A 158 -33.51 -1.01 15.64
N SER A 159 -34.42 -0.21 15.09
CA SER A 159 -35.51 0.42 15.85
C SER A 159 -36.90 -0.23 15.67
N HIS A 160 -36.99 -1.40 15.03
CA HIS A 160 -38.26 -2.13 14.88
C HIS A 160 -38.18 -3.59 15.32
N GLN A 161 -37.64 -3.85 16.52
CA GLN A 161 -37.99 -5.04 17.31
C GLN A 161 -37.95 -4.68 18.80
N THR A 162 -39.01 -4.02 19.27
CA THR A 162 -39.48 -4.10 20.67
C THR A 162 -40.83 -3.39 20.76
N ARG A 163 -41.89 -4.17 20.61
CA ARG A 163 -43.17 -3.96 21.29
C ARG A 163 -43.85 -5.31 21.45
#